data_AF-A0A1C3F1B6-F1
#
_entry.id   AF-A0A1C3F1B6-F1
#
_cell.length_a   1.000
_cell.length_b   1.000
_cell.length_c   1.000
_cell.angle_alpha   90.00
_cell.angle_beta   90.00
_cell.angle_gamma   90.00
#
_symmetry.space_group_name_H-M   'P 1'
#
loop_
_entity.id
_entity.type
_entity.pdbx_description
1 polymer ?
#
loop_
_entity_poly.entity_id
_entity_poly.type
_entity_poly.pdbx_seq_one_letter_code
_entity_poly.pdbx_strand_id
1 'polypeptide(L)' 'MIILIVFVALAISLAEGIPLGKQGQWKELAVMSALLGMAILLAAGNYLGFPSPLSLLERLLEPVGKAIFK' A
#
# COMPACT_ATOMS: atom_id res chain seq x y z
N MET A 1 -10.26 -0.41 11.79
CA MET A 1 -9.70 0.03 10.49
C MET A 1 -9.23 -1.12 9.61
N ILE A 2 -8.42 -2.08 10.09
CA ILE A 2 -7.90 -3.18 9.26
C ILE A 2 -8.98 -4.07 8.65
N ILE A 3 -10.01 -4.41 9.43
CA ILE A 3 -11.13 -5.22 8.92
C ILE A 3 -11.77 -4.54 7.69
N LEU A 4 -11.99 -3.22 7.73
CA LEU A 4 -12.49 -2.44 6.59
C LEU A 4 -11.54 -2.48 5.39
N ILE A 5 -10.22 -2.38 5.62
CA ILE A 5 -9.20 -2.46 4.57
C ILE A 5 -9.24 -3.83 3.88
N VAL A 6 -9.38 -4.92 4.65
CA VAL A 6 -9.50 -6.28 4.11
C VAL A 6 -10.78 -6.44 3.29
N PHE A 7 -11.92 -5.93 3.78
CA PHE A 7 -13.18 -5.96 3.04
C PHE A 7 -13.11 -5.16 1.72
N VAL A 8 -12.49 -3.98 1.74
CA VAL A 8 -12.31 -3.15 0.53
C VAL A 8 -11.35 -3.83 -0.45
N ALA A 9 -10.24 -4.40 0.02
CA ALA A 9 -9.31 -5.14 -0.82
C ALA A 9 -9.98 -6.34 -1.53
N LEU A 10 -10.84 -7.07 -0.81
CA LEU A 10 -11.67 -8.14 -1.38
C LEU A 10 -12.66 -7.60 -2.41
N ALA A 11 -13.36 -6.51 -2.10
CA ALA A 11 -14.32 -5.90 -3.01
C ALA A 11 -13.66 -5.45 -4.32
N ILE A 12 -12.49 -4.80 -4.26
CA ILE A 12 -11.70 -4.40 -5.44
C ILE A 12 -11.24 -5.64 -6.23
N SER A 13 -10.76 -6.67 -5.53
CA SER A 13 -10.31 -7.90 -6.19
C SER A 13 -11.44 -8.61 -6.94
N LEU A 14 -12.65 -8.59 -6.40
CA LEU A 14 -13.83 -9.16 -7.06
C LEU A 14 -14.33 -8.28 -8.21
N ALA A 15 -14.39 -6.96 -8.00
CA ALA A 15 -14.91 -6.01 -8.97
C ALA A 15 -14.01 -5.89 -10.20
N GLU A 16 -12.69 -5.80 -10.01
CA GLU A 16 -11.72 -5.54 -11.09
C GLU A 16 -10.89 -6.78 -11.44
N GLY A 17 -10.49 -7.58 -10.44
CA GLY A 17 -9.65 -8.75 -10.66
C GLY A 17 -10.32 -9.84 -11.49
N ILE A 18 -11.62 -10.10 -11.28
CA ILE A 18 -12.36 -11.09 -12.07
C ILE A 18 -12.48 -10.66 -13.55
N PRO A 19 -12.92 -9.43 -13.88
CA PRO A 19 -12.92 -8.95 -15.25
C PRO A 19 -11.54 -8.96 -15.91
N LEU A 20 -10.48 -8.52 -15.21
CA LEU A 20 -9.12 -8.52 -15.75
C LEU A 20 -8.65 -9.94 -16.11
N GLY A 21 -8.91 -10.91 -15.23
CA GLY A 21 -8.62 -12.32 -15.50
C GLY A 21 -9.41 -12.86 -16.70
N LYS A 22 -10.69 -12.50 -16.82
CA LYS A 22 -11.53 -12.89 -17.98
C LYS A 22 -11.06 -12.27 -19.29
N GLN A 23 -10.52 -11.06 -19.25
CA GLN A 23 -10.00 -10.35 -20.42
C GLN A 23 -8.56 -10.77 -20.80
N GLY A 24 -7.94 -11.67 -20.03
CA GLY A 24 -6.56 -12.10 -20.25
C GLY A 24 -5.52 -11.01 -19.97
N GLN A 25 -5.90 -9.97 -19.23
CA GLN A 25 -5.04 -8.83 -18.87
C GLN A 25 -4.19 -9.17 -17.64
N TRP A 26 -3.29 -10.13 -17.82
CA TRP A 26 -2.46 -10.68 -16.75
C TRP A 26 -1.46 -9.68 -16.17
N LYS A 27 -0.99 -8.71 -16.97
CA LYS A 27 -0.05 -7.68 -16.51
C LYS A 27 -0.74 -6.73 -15.55
N GLU A 28 -1.94 -6.29 -15.92
CA GLU A 28 -2.80 -5.41 -15.15
C GLU A 28 -3.23 -6.09 -13.84
N LEU A 29 -3.59 -7.37 -13.91
CA LEU A 29 -3.91 -8.19 -12.74
C LEU A 29 -2.69 -8.35 -11.80
N ALA A 30 -1.49 -8.52 -12.35
CA ALA A 30 -0.26 -8.56 -11.56
C ALA A 30 0.02 -7.22 -10.88
N VAL A 31 -0.15 -6.09 -11.58
CA VAL A 31 0.00 -4.75 -11.01
C VAL A 31 -1.04 -4.50 -9.91
N MET A 32 -2.30 -4.83 -10.15
CA MET A 32 -3.39 -4.67 -9.17
C MET A 32 -3.12 -5.48 -7.91
N SER A 33 -2.74 -6.76 -8.06
CA SER A 33 -2.45 -7.64 -6.93
C SER A 33 -1.22 -7.19 -6.15
N ALA A 34 -0.18 -6.70 -6.82
CA ALA A 34 0.99 -6.11 -6.17
C ALA A 34 0.63 -4.85 -5.34
N LEU A 35 -0.18 -3.95 -5.90
CA LEU A 35 -0.63 -2.74 -5.20
C LEU A 35 -1.49 -3.08 -3.98
N LEU A 36 -2.44 -4.01 -4.12
CA LEU A 36 -3.26 -4.48 -3.00
C LEU A 36 -2.41 -5.17 -1.92
N GLY A 37 -1.46 -6.01 -2.33
CA GLY A 37 -0.51 -6.65 -1.42
C GLY A 37 0.29 -5.63 -0.62
N MET A 38 0.86 -4.60 -1.29
CA MET A 38 1.57 -3.52 -0.63
C MET A 38 0.69 -2.74 0.35
N ALA A 39 -0.55 -2.42 -0.03
CA ALA A 39 -1.49 -1.72 0.85
C ALA A 39 -1.83 -2.53 2.11
N ILE A 40 -2.06 -3.84 1.96
CA ILE A 40 -2.30 -4.75 3.09
C ILE A 40 -1.06 -4.83 3.98
N LEU A 41 0.13 -4.94 3.39
CA LEU A 41 1.39 -5.00 4.14
C LEU A 41 1.62 -3.72 4.95
N LEU A 42 1.34 -2.54 4.36
CA LEU A 42 1.43 -1.26 5.05
C LEU A 42 0.43 -1.17 6.22
N ALA A 43 -0.81 -1.60 6.00
CA ALA A 43 -1.86 -1.61 7.01
C ALA A 43 -1.51 -2.55 8.17
N ALA A 44 -0.99 -3.74 7.87
CA ALA A 44 -0.52 -4.70 8.86
C ALA A 44 0.70 -4.16 9.63
N GLY A 45 1.67 -3.55 8.93
CA GLY A 45 2.83 -2.91 9.55
C GLY A 45 2.42 -1.82 10.54
N ASN A 46 1.49 -0.96 10.14
CA ASN A 46 0.93 0.08 11.01
C ASN A 46 0.27 -0.52 12.27
N TYR A 47 -0.48 -1.62 12.11
CA TYR A 47 -1.10 -2.31 13.23
C TYR A 47 -0.11 -2.94 14.21
N LEU A 48 0.97 -3.51 13.69
CA LEU A 48 2.05 -4.12 14.47
C LEU A 48 2.96 -3.07 15.13
N GLY A 49 2.68 -1.78 14.95
CA GLY A 49 3.45 -0.68 15.53
C GLY A 49 4.75 -0.37 14.77
N PHE A 50 4.91 -0.85 13.54
CA PHE A 50 6.03 -0.42 12.71
C PHE A 50 5.89 1.06 12.33
N PRO A 51 7.01 1.81 12.31
CA PRO A 51 7.01 3.19 11.84
C PRO A 51 6.53 3.26 10.39
N SER A 52 5.66 4.23 10.10
CA SER A 52 5.15 4.42 8.75
C SER A 52 6.28 4.84 7.79
N PRO A 53 6.20 4.52 6.49
CA PRO A 53 7.20 4.97 5.52
C PRO A 53 7.41 6.49 5.52
N LEU A 54 6.34 7.25 5.76
CA LEU A 54 6.39 8.71 5.94
C LEU A 54 7.24 9.11 7.16
N SER A 55 7.04 8.46 8.31
CA SER A 55 7.85 8.74 9.50
C SER A 55 9.33 8.36 9.32
N LEU A 56 9.61 7.30 8.55
CA LEU A 56 10.97 6.93 8.18
C LEU A 56 11.60 7.97 7.25
N LEU A 57 10.83 8.47 6.29
CA LEU A 57 11.27 9.51 5.36
C LEU A 57 11.52 10.84 6.06
N GLU A 58 10.63 11.27 6.96
CA GLU A 58 10.85 12.46 7.80
C GLU A 58 12.14 12.35 8.59
N ARG A 59 12.38 11.21 9.26
CA ARG A 59 13.60 10.98 10.03
C ARG A 59 14.86 10.99 9.16
N LEU A 60 14.75 10.55 7.91
CA LEU A 60 15.86 10.57 6.96
C LEU A 60 16.14 11.99 6.43
N LEU A 61 15.10 12.79 6.22
CA LEU A 61 15.21 14.15 5.68
C LEU A 61 15.46 15.21 6.75
N GLU A 62 15.21 14.90 8.03
CA GLU A 62 15.46 15.78 9.17
C GLU A 62 16.86 16.43 9.17
N PRO A 63 17.98 15.71 8.95
CA PRO A 63 19.30 16.34 8.88
C PRO A 63 19.45 17.30 7.70
N VAL A 64 18.83 17.01 6.55
CA VAL A 64 18.87 17.89 5.37
C VAL A 64 18.06 19.15 5.62
N GLY A 65 16.87 19.02 6.21
CA GLY A 65 16.04 20.16 6.62
C GLY A 65 16.77 21.09 7.59
N LYS A 66 17.48 20.51 8.57
CA LYS A 66 18.31 21.28 9.53
C LYS A 66 19.52 21.96 8.88
N ALA A 67 20.04 21.44 7.77
CA ALA A 67 21.17 22.04 7.08
C ALA A 67 20.77 23.19 6.13
N ILE A 68 19.53 23.19 5.63
CA ILE A 68 19.03 24.20 4.67
C ILE A 68 18.32 25.35 5.38
N PHE A 69 17.54 25.07 6.43
CA PHE A 69 16.66 26.05 7.08
C PHE A 69 17.18 26.57 8.43
N LYS A 70 18.47 26.36 8.74
CA LYS A 70 19.12 26.82 9.97
C LYS A 70 20.31 27.72 9.67
#